data_AF-A0A1G7DIX0-F1
#
_entry.id   AF-A0A1G7DIX0-F1
#
_cell.length_a   1.000
_cell.length_b   1.000
_cell.length_c   1.000
_cell.angle_alpha   90.00
_cell.angle_beta   90.00
_cell.angle_gamma   90.00
#
_symmetry.space_group_name_H-M   'P 1'
#
loop_
_entity.id
_entity.type
_entity.pdbx_description
1 polymer ?
#
loop_
_entity_poly.entity_id
_entity_poly.type
_entity_poly.pdbx_seq_one_letter_code
_entity_poly.pdbx_strand_id
1 'polypeptide(L)'
;MLQVDGYPGFKRLVGDRTDASVGLAFCWAHMRRHFYEFHASTQSPLAAEVLAQVRALYAIEGQIRGHPAEHRRQARQERSRPVVEALHAWLQVHQDRVSAASDLAKAIRYALRHWPGLTVFLDDGRVEMDSNVVERAIRPVALSRKNALPY
;
A
#
# COMPACT_ATOMS: atom_id res chain seq x y z
N MET A 1 0.96 -35.76 3.01
CA MET A 1 -0.50 -35.92 2.84
C MET A 1 -1.05 -36.55 4.11
N LEU A 2 -1.79 -35.79 4.92
CA LEU A 2 -3.21 -36.02 5.15
C LEU A 2 -3.71 -34.85 6.02
N GLN A 3 -4.68 -34.14 5.46
CA GLN A 3 -5.61 -33.28 6.15
C GLN A 3 -6.67 -34.17 6.79
N VAL A 4 -6.98 -33.95 8.07
CA VAL A 4 -8.27 -34.16 8.76
C VAL A 4 -8.06 -33.74 10.21
N ASP A 5 -8.99 -33.22 10.97
CA ASP A 5 -10.29 -32.61 10.73
C ASP A 5 -10.48 -31.68 11.95
N GLY A 6 -11.42 -30.75 11.86
CA GLY A 6 -11.61 -29.72 12.88
C GLY A 6 -11.77 -30.27 14.31
N TYR A 7 -11.01 -29.68 15.25
CA TYR A 7 -11.42 -29.66 16.66
C TYR A 7 -11.03 -28.33 17.33
N PRO A 8 -11.89 -27.79 18.22
CA PRO A 8 -12.15 -26.37 18.40
C PRO A 8 -11.37 -25.80 19.59
N GLY A 9 -10.04 -25.74 19.45
CA GLY A 9 -9.12 -25.25 20.48
C GLY A 9 -8.66 -23.81 20.35
N PHE A 10 -9.20 -23.01 19.43
CA PHE A 10 -8.85 -21.57 19.28
C PHE A 10 -10.05 -20.62 19.49
N LYS A 11 -11.13 -21.12 20.11
CA LYS A 11 -12.26 -20.31 20.60
C LYS A 11 -12.05 -19.92 22.07
N ARG A 12 -10.96 -19.23 22.40
CA ARG A 12 -10.89 -18.44 23.65
C ARG A 12 -9.86 -17.31 23.69
N LEU A 13 -9.29 -16.96 22.53
CA LEU A 13 -8.56 -15.70 22.31
C LEU A 13 -9.17 -14.87 21.18
N VAL A 14 -10.34 -15.28 20.69
CA VAL A 14 -11.16 -14.53 19.74
C VAL A 14 -12.41 -14.08 20.48
N GLY A 15 -12.21 -13.16 21.42
CA GLY A 15 -13.29 -12.37 22.00
C GLY A 15 -13.66 -11.27 21.01
N ASP A 16 -14.85 -11.41 20.44
CA ASP A 16 -15.59 -10.39 19.69
C ASP A 16 -14.85 -9.58 18.61
N ARG A 17 -15.03 -10.11 17.39
CA ARG A 17 -15.39 -9.38 16.16
C ARG A 17 -14.27 -8.66 15.41
N THR A 18 -14.27 -9.03 14.13
CA THR A 18 -13.48 -8.50 13.01
C THR A 18 -12.00 -8.75 13.09
N ASP A 19 -11.56 -9.55 12.13
CA ASP A 19 -10.20 -9.81 11.66
C ASP A 19 -9.51 -8.51 11.24
N ALA A 20 -9.30 -7.61 12.20
CA ALA A 20 -8.62 -6.32 12.04
C ALA A 20 -7.11 -6.49 11.85
N SER A 21 -6.61 -7.72 11.96
CA SER A 21 -5.23 -8.12 11.64
C SER A 21 -5.00 -8.33 10.13
N VAL A 22 -6.06 -8.51 9.34
CA VAL A 22 -6.03 -8.48 7.86
C VAL A 22 -6.54 -7.11 7.33
N GLY A 23 -7.00 -6.24 8.22
CA GLY A 23 -7.41 -4.88 7.89
C GLY A 23 -6.23 -3.91 7.85
N LEU A 24 -6.16 -3.12 6.77
CA LEU A 24 -5.49 -1.80 6.71
C LEU A 24 -4.04 -1.70 6.21
N ALA A 25 -3.52 -2.69 5.46
CA ALA A 25 -2.41 -2.40 4.54
C ALA A 25 -2.96 -1.87 3.20
N PHE A 26 -3.50 -0.64 3.19
CA PHE A 26 -3.70 0.08 1.94
C PHE A 26 -2.32 0.37 1.35
N CYS A 27 -1.85 -0.52 0.48
CA CYS A 27 -0.48 -0.48 -0.02
C CYS A 27 -0.27 0.77 -0.88
N TRP A 28 0.87 1.43 -0.72
CA TRP A 28 1.30 2.54 -1.58
C TRP A 28 1.28 2.15 -3.05
N ALA A 29 1.49 0.87 -3.37
CA ALA A 29 1.33 0.32 -4.71
C ALA A 29 -0.07 0.53 -5.33
N HIS A 30 -1.15 0.39 -4.55
CA HIS A 30 -2.52 0.60 -5.06
C HIS A 30 -2.83 2.07 -5.26
N MET A 31 -2.45 2.90 -4.28
CA MET A 31 -2.59 4.35 -4.40
C MET A 31 -1.82 4.87 -5.63
N ARG A 32 -0.55 4.47 -5.79
CA ARG A 32 0.29 4.80 -6.95
C ARG A 32 -0.34 4.38 -8.28
N ARG A 33 -0.98 3.21 -8.34
CA ARG A 33 -1.58 2.69 -9.57
C ARG A 33 -2.64 3.64 -10.13
N HIS A 34 -3.50 4.20 -9.29
CA HIS A 34 -4.52 5.15 -9.74
C HIS A 34 -3.90 6.42 -10.36
N PHE A 35 -2.86 6.98 -9.74
CA PHE A 35 -2.14 8.12 -10.29
C PHE A 35 -1.37 7.78 -11.57
N TYR A 36 -0.80 6.56 -11.65
CA TYR A 36 -0.12 6.09 -12.84
C TYR A 36 -1.08 5.92 -14.03
N GLU A 37 -2.22 5.26 -13.83
CA GLU A 37 -3.22 5.07 -14.89
C GLU A 37 -3.74 6.43 -15.40
N PHE A 38 -3.97 7.39 -14.51
CA PHE A 38 -4.35 8.75 -14.89
C PHE A 38 -3.23 9.49 -15.63
N HIS A 39 -1.98 9.40 -15.16
CA HIS A 39 -0.85 10.02 -15.84
C HIS A 39 -0.64 9.42 -17.24
N ALA A 40 -0.74 8.09 -17.36
CA ALA A 40 -0.57 7.40 -18.64
C ALA A 40 -1.58 7.87 -19.70
N SER A 41 -2.82 8.15 -19.30
CA SER A 41 -3.87 8.61 -20.21
C SER A 41 -3.87 10.12 -20.48
N THR A 42 -3.42 10.95 -19.52
CA THR A 42 -3.58 12.41 -19.60
C THR A 42 -2.27 13.21 -19.65
N GLN A 43 -1.13 12.57 -19.34
CA GLN A 43 0.16 13.23 -19.09
C GLN A 43 0.06 14.36 -18.05
N SER A 44 -0.85 14.22 -17.08
CA SER A 44 -1.11 15.28 -16.10
C SER A 44 0.11 15.54 -15.20
N PRO A 45 0.60 16.80 -15.13
CA PRO A 45 1.73 17.14 -14.27
C PRO A 45 1.43 16.93 -12.78
N LEU A 46 0.16 17.05 -12.38
CA LEU A 46 -0.27 16.78 -11.01
C LEU A 46 -0.07 15.31 -10.63
N ALA A 47 -0.41 14.39 -11.54
CA ALA A 47 -0.17 12.98 -11.29
C ALA A 47 1.32 12.64 -11.34
N ALA A 48 2.10 13.29 -12.20
CA ALA A 48 3.56 13.13 -12.24
C ALA A 48 4.23 13.50 -10.91
N GLU A 49 3.81 14.60 -10.30
CA GLU A 49 4.30 15.08 -9.00
C GLU A 49 4.07 14.03 -7.90
N VAL A 50 2.86 13.49 -7.80
CA VAL A 50 2.53 12.42 -6.83
C VAL A 50 3.41 11.20 -7.07
N LEU A 51 3.57 10.77 -8.33
CA LEU A 51 4.41 9.62 -8.67
C LEU A 51 5.90 9.85 -8.34
N ALA A 52 6.39 11.08 -8.46
CA ALA A 52 7.75 11.44 -8.09
C ALA A 52 7.98 11.34 -6.58
N GLN A 53 7.05 11.84 -5.76
CA GLN A 53 7.13 11.73 -4.30
C GLN A 53 7.05 10.27 -3.84
N VAL A 54 6.15 9.48 -4.43
CA VAL A 54 6.07 8.03 -4.16
C VAL A 54 7.38 7.33 -4.54
N ARG A 55 8.03 7.72 -5.63
CA ARG A 55 9.34 7.17 -6.02
C ARG A 55 10.43 7.50 -5.00
N ALA A 56 10.42 8.71 -4.43
CA ALA A 56 11.37 9.09 -3.39
C ALA A 56 11.19 8.22 -2.13
N LEU A 57 9.95 7.92 -1.74
CA LEU A 57 9.67 6.99 -0.63
C LEU A 57 10.22 5.59 -0.92
N TYR A 58 10.02 5.06 -2.13
CA TYR A 58 10.60 3.76 -2.51
C TYR A 58 12.13 3.75 -2.48
N ALA A 59 12.78 4.86 -2.84
CA ALA A 59 14.24 4.95 -2.76
C ALA A 59 14.74 4.89 -1.31
N ILE A 60 14.04 5.55 -0.38
CA ILE A 60 14.34 5.47 1.06
C ILE A 60 14.11 4.05 1.57
N GLU A 61 12.96 3.45 1.26
CA GLU A 61 12.63 2.07 1.66
C GLU A 61 13.64 1.05 1.14
N GLY A 62 14.15 1.25 -0.08
CA GLY A 62 15.20 0.41 -0.66
C GLY A 62 16.53 0.46 0.11
N GLN A 63 16.87 1.61 0.70
CA GLN A 63 18.11 1.79 1.46
C GLN A 63 18.03 1.20 2.87
N ILE A 64 16.85 1.23 3.49
CA ILE A 64 16.67 0.77 4.87
C ILE A 64 16.22 -0.69 4.95
N ARG A 65 15.85 -1.31 3.82
CA ARG A 65 15.42 -2.71 3.77
C ARG A 65 16.54 -3.64 4.24
N GLY A 66 16.19 -4.61 5.08
CA GLY A 66 17.15 -5.55 5.67
C GLY A 66 17.82 -5.05 6.94
N HIS A 67 17.64 -3.77 7.31
CA HIS A 67 18.08 -3.26 8.61
C HIS A 67 17.09 -3.64 9.74
N PRO A 68 17.54 -3.60 11.01
CA PRO A 68 16.67 -3.80 12.16
C PRO A 68 15.46 -2.86 12.17
N ALA A 69 14.33 -3.33 12.72
CA ALA A 69 13.09 -2.56 12.74
C ALA A 69 13.25 -1.14 13.33
N GLU A 70 14.02 -0.99 14.41
CA GLU A 70 14.22 0.35 15.00
C GLU A 70 14.98 1.31 14.09
N HIS A 71 16.02 0.81 13.39
CA HIS A 71 16.76 1.59 12.40
C HIS A 71 15.83 2.04 11.26
N ARG A 72 14.98 1.12 10.78
CA ARG A 72 14.01 1.44 9.73
C ARG A 72 13.03 2.52 10.20
N ARG A 73 12.49 2.37 11.40
CA ARG A 73 11.59 3.35 12.01
C ARG A 73 12.26 4.72 12.10
N GLN A 74 13.46 4.80 12.65
CA GLN A 74 14.20 6.06 12.78
C GLN A 74 14.42 6.74 11.41
N ALA A 75 14.93 6.00 10.42
CA ALA A 75 15.15 6.53 9.08
C ALA A 75 13.84 6.98 8.41
N ARG A 76 12.72 6.30 8.68
CA ARG A 76 11.39 6.72 8.19
C ARG A 76 10.93 8.00 8.86
N GLN A 77 11.10 8.16 10.16
CA GLN A 77 10.76 9.41 10.86
C GLN A 77 11.58 10.59 10.33
N GLU A 78 12.86 10.39 10.05
CA GLU A 78 13.76 11.45 9.58
C GLU A 78 13.53 11.80 8.10
N ARG A 79 13.26 10.80 7.25
CA ARG A 79 13.30 10.97 5.79
C ARG A 79 11.98 10.73 5.08
N SER A 80 11.19 9.76 5.52
CA SER A 80 9.93 9.40 4.86
C SER A 80 8.77 10.26 5.36
N ARG A 81 8.66 10.49 6.67
CA ARG A 81 7.63 11.31 7.30
C ARG A 81 7.48 12.70 6.67
N PRO A 82 8.54 13.51 6.46
CA PRO A 82 8.37 14.84 5.85
C PRO A 82 7.83 14.76 4.42
N VAL A 83 8.22 13.73 3.64
CA VAL A 83 7.70 13.51 2.27
C VAL A 83 6.22 13.12 2.32
N VAL A 84 5.85 12.21 3.22
CA VAL A 84 4.46 11.78 3.39
C VAL A 84 3.58 12.94 3.85
N GLU A 85 3.99 13.70 4.86
CA GLU A 85 3.23 14.85 5.36
C GLU A 85 3.06 15.95 4.31
N ALA A 86 4.12 16.25 3.54
CA ALA A 86 4.04 17.18 2.41
C ALA A 86 3.06 16.68 1.34
N LEU A 87 3.10 15.39 0.99
CA LEU A 87 2.17 14.79 0.05
C LEU A 87 0.72 14.87 0.55
N HIS A 88 0.49 14.62 1.84
CA HIS A 88 -0.84 14.70 2.44
C HIS A 88 -1.44 16.10 2.29
N ALA A 89 -0.69 17.11 2.71
CA ALA A 89 -1.11 18.50 2.62
C ALA A 89 -1.36 18.91 1.17
N TRP A 90 -0.47 18.48 0.26
CA TRP A 90 -0.61 18.75 -1.16
C TRP A 90 -1.89 18.12 -1.73
N LEU A 91 -2.20 16.87 -1.40
CA LEU A 91 -3.41 16.17 -1.84
C LEU A 91 -4.68 16.84 -1.32
N GLN A 92 -4.68 17.31 -0.06
CA GLN A 92 -5.80 18.05 0.52
C GLN A 92 -6.09 19.34 -0.25
N VAL A 93 -5.05 20.14 -0.55
CA VAL A 93 -5.21 21.38 -1.33
C VAL A 93 -5.71 21.12 -2.75
N HIS A 94 -5.23 20.05 -3.39
CA HIS A 94 -5.60 19.76 -4.78
C HIS A 94 -6.96 19.09 -4.90
N GLN A 95 -7.47 18.43 -3.85
CA GLN A 95 -8.79 17.80 -3.86
C GLN A 95 -9.90 18.79 -4.27
N ASP A 96 -9.85 20.01 -3.74
CA ASP A 96 -10.90 21.02 -3.97
C ASP A 96 -10.71 21.78 -5.30
N ARG A 97 -9.54 21.63 -5.93
CA ARG A 97 -9.18 22.31 -7.19
C ARG A 97 -9.45 21.45 -8.42
N VAL A 98 -9.61 20.15 -8.27
CA VAL A 98 -9.90 19.23 -9.37
C VAL A 98 -11.42 19.01 -9.50
N SER A 99 -11.90 18.85 -10.74
CA SER A 99 -13.30 18.49 -10.96
C SER A 99 -13.62 17.19 -10.22
N ALA A 100 -14.66 17.21 -9.39
CA ALA A 100 -15.02 16.10 -8.51
C ALA A 100 -15.28 14.78 -9.26
N ALA A 101 -15.71 14.86 -10.52
CA ALA A 101 -15.99 13.73 -11.39
C ALA A 101 -14.74 13.12 -12.05
N SER A 102 -13.60 13.84 -12.05
CA SER A 102 -12.36 13.37 -12.68
C SER A 102 -11.80 12.13 -11.98
N ASP A 103 -11.13 11.27 -12.74
CA ASP A 103 -10.46 10.10 -12.18
C ASP A 103 -9.30 10.48 -11.25
N LEU A 104 -8.68 11.65 -11.47
CA LEU A 104 -7.72 12.23 -10.52
C LEU A 104 -8.37 12.56 -9.18
N ALA A 105 -9.56 13.15 -9.16
CA ALA A 105 -10.28 13.44 -7.92
C ALA A 105 -10.65 12.14 -7.18
N LYS A 106 -11.00 11.06 -7.91
CA LYS A 106 -11.23 9.74 -7.31
C LYS A 106 -9.95 9.18 -6.69
N ALA A 107 -8.81 9.31 -7.37
CA ALA A 107 -7.51 8.87 -6.86
C ALA A 107 -7.10 9.63 -5.59
N ILE A 108 -7.26 10.95 -5.58
CA ILE A 108 -6.98 11.80 -4.41
C ILE A 108 -7.87 11.42 -3.22
N ARG A 109 -9.19 11.28 -3.43
CA ARG A 109 -10.12 10.86 -2.37
C ARG A 109 -9.80 9.47 -1.83
N TYR A 110 -9.39 8.55 -2.69
CA TYR A 110 -8.93 7.23 -2.27
C TYR A 110 -7.71 7.35 -1.35
N ALA A 111 -6.68 8.10 -1.77
CA ALA A 111 -5.48 8.30 -0.96
C ALA A 111 -5.81 8.92 0.41
N LEU A 112 -6.62 9.98 0.45
CA LEU A 112 -6.99 10.68 1.68
C LEU A 112 -7.85 9.82 2.61
N ARG A 113 -8.83 9.07 2.07
CA ARG A 113 -9.66 8.14 2.86
C ARG A 113 -8.83 7.05 3.54
N HIS A 114 -7.78 6.60 2.87
CA HIS A 114 -6.94 5.49 3.33
C HIS A 114 -5.63 5.94 3.98
N TRP A 115 -5.46 7.25 4.19
CA TRP A 115 -4.24 7.84 4.70
C TRP A 115 -3.77 7.26 6.04
N PRO A 116 -4.64 7.03 7.04
CA PRO A 116 -4.20 6.44 8.31
C PRO A 116 -3.55 5.05 8.15
N GLY A 117 -3.99 4.26 7.16
CA GLY A 117 -3.39 2.97 6.83
C GLY A 117 -2.09 3.12 6.03
N LEU A 118 -2.04 4.08 5.12
CA LEU A 118 -0.83 4.39 4.33
C LEU A 118 0.34 4.87 5.19
N THR A 119 0.09 5.44 6.37
CA THR A 119 1.13 6.00 7.26
C THR A 119 1.66 5.01 8.29
N VAL A 120 1.03 3.84 8.50
CA VAL A 120 1.40 2.91 9.59
C VAL A 120 2.88 2.49 9.53
N PHE A 121 3.42 2.29 8.32
CA PHE A 121 4.81 1.91 8.15
C PHE A 121 5.80 2.94 8.72
N LEU A 122 5.42 4.22 8.81
CA LEU A 122 6.30 5.25 9.37
C LEU A 122 6.61 4.98 10.84
N ASP A 123 5.63 4.51 11.59
CA ASP A 123 5.72 4.37 13.04
C ASP A 123 6.12 2.96 13.48
N ASP A 124 5.93 1.95 12.63
CA ASP A 124 6.39 0.57 12.86
C ASP A 124 7.37 0.10 11.78
N GLY A 125 8.64 -0.05 12.16
CA GLY A 125 9.72 -0.56 11.32
C GLY A 125 9.60 -2.03 10.91
N ARG A 126 8.65 -2.79 11.47
CA ARG A 126 8.32 -4.16 11.05
C ARG A 126 7.35 -4.19 9.88
N VAL A 127 6.59 -3.11 9.68
CA VAL A 127 5.61 -2.99 8.61
C VAL A 127 6.32 -2.57 7.32
N GLU A 128 6.09 -3.33 6.25
CA GLU A 128 6.52 -2.95 4.90
C GLU A 128 5.57 -1.90 4.31
N MET A 129 6.12 -0.96 3.54
CA MET A 129 5.32 0.04 2.83
C MET A 129 4.36 -0.59 1.79
N ASP A 130 4.73 -1.77 1.26
CA ASP A 130 3.90 -2.58 0.39
C ASP A 130 3.85 -4.03 0.87
N SER A 131 2.64 -4.57 1.07
CA SER A 131 2.43 -6.03 1.28
C SER A 131 2.78 -6.85 0.04
N ASN A 132 2.88 -6.20 -1.12
CA ASN A 132 3.12 -6.84 -2.42
C ASN A 132 4.47 -7.55 -2.58
N VAL A 133 5.47 -7.29 -1.72
CA VAL A 133 6.73 -8.05 -1.76
C VAL A 133 6.48 -9.50 -1.31
N VAL A 134 5.58 -9.71 -0.36
CA VAL A 134 5.15 -11.04 0.08
C VAL A 134 4.19 -11.66 -0.95
N GLU A 135 3.23 -10.91 -1.50
CA GLU A 135 2.31 -11.45 -2.51
C GLU A 135 2.96 -11.77 -3.86
N ARG A 136 3.97 -10.99 -4.29
CA ARG A 136 4.73 -11.29 -5.53
C ARG A 136 5.67 -12.48 -5.37
N ALA A 137 6.24 -12.69 -4.19
CA ALA A 137 7.04 -13.88 -3.91
C ALA A 137 6.18 -15.17 -3.91
N ILE A 138 4.89 -15.08 -3.59
CA ILE A 138 3.93 -16.19 -3.63
C ILE A 138 3.31 -16.36 -5.03
N ARG A 139 3.45 -15.39 -5.94
CA ARG A 139 2.77 -15.38 -7.25
C ARG A 139 3.32 -16.23 -8.40
N PRO A 140 4.44 -16.97 -8.35
CA PRO A 140 4.74 -17.90 -9.44
C PRO A 140 4.09 -19.29 -9.28
N VAL A 141 2.97 -19.43 -8.57
CA VAL A 141 2.25 -20.73 -8.47
C VAL A 141 0.80 -20.69 -8.99
N ALA A 142 0.17 -19.52 -9.10
CA ALA A 142 -1.27 -19.43 -9.44
C ALA A 142 -1.58 -19.18 -10.94
N LEU A 143 -0.58 -19.04 -11.83
CA LEU A 143 -0.81 -18.78 -13.27
C LEU A 143 -0.60 -20.00 -14.19
N SER A 144 -0.34 -21.20 -13.68
CA SER A 144 -0.17 -22.42 -14.51
C SER A 144 -1.38 -23.37 -14.56
N ARG A 145 -2.60 -22.93 -14.25
CA ARG A 145 -3.81 -23.77 -14.45
C ARG A 145 -4.90 -23.04 -15.22
N LYS A 146 -4.63 -22.66 -16.48
CA LYS A 146 -5.67 -22.33 -17.48
C LYS A 146 -5.30 -22.77 -18.90
N ASN A 147 -4.78 -23.99 -19.07
CA ASN A 147 -4.83 -24.69 -20.36
C ASN A 147 -4.79 -26.20 -20.14
N ALA A 148 -5.96 -26.80 -19.92
CA ALA A 148 -6.19 -28.22 -20.12
C ALA A 148 -7.59 -28.35 -20.72
N LEU A 149 -7.66 -28.28 -22.06
CA LEU A 149 -8.78 -28.79 -22.84
C LEU A 149 -8.37 -30.19 -23.29
N PRO A 150 -9.05 -31.27 -22.86
CA PRO A 150 -8.92 -32.56 -23.54
C PRO A 150 -9.85 -32.56 -24.76
N TYR A 151 -9.28 -32.81 -25.94
CA TYR A 151 -10.00 -33.42 -27.07
C TYR A 151 -9.83 -34.94 -26.94
#